data_AF-A0A382NI74-F1
#
_entry.id   AF-A0A382NI74-F1
#
_cell.length_a   1.000
_cell.length_b   1.000
_cell.length_c   1.000
_cell.angle_alpha   90.00
_cell.angle_beta   90.00
_cell.angle_gamma   90.00
#
_symmetry.space_group_name_H-M   'P 1'
#
loop_
_entity.id
_entity.type
_entity.pdbx_description
1 polymer ?
#
loop_
_entity_poly.entity_id
_entity_poly.type
_entity_poly.pdbx_seq_one_letter_code
_entity_poly.pdbx_strand_id
1 'polypeptide(L)'
;MANTFKNAAAAATGTSEVSVYTVPSSTTTTVIGLTCANVTSTSPIYADIRVYDSSGTAHYYIVKAAEIYTGGALVAVGGDQKLVLET
;
A
#
# COMPACT_ATOMS: atom_id res chain seq x y z
N MET A 1 16.31 -21.05 -0.15
CA MET A 1 15.68 -20.11 0.79
C MET A 1 14.25 -19.90 0.31
N ALA A 2 13.25 -20.28 1.11
CA ALA A 2 11.86 -20.13 0.69
C ALA A 2 11.45 -18.66 0.83
N ASN A 3 11.04 -18.03 -0.28
CA ASN A 3 10.36 -16.75 -0.21
C ASN A 3 8.97 -17.01 0.36
N THR A 4 8.75 -16.61 1.61
CA THR A 4 7.42 -16.70 2.22
C THR A 4 6.52 -15.64 1.59
N PHE A 5 5.64 -16.06 0.69
CA PHE A 5 4.56 -15.20 0.21
C PHE A 5 3.58 -14.93 1.37
N LYS A 6 3.29 -13.65 1.62
CA LYS A 6 2.34 -13.22 2.64
C LYS A 6 1.33 -12.29 1.99
N ASN A 7 0.06 -12.45 2.37
CA ASN A 7 -0.96 -11.44 2.11
C ASN A 7 -1.07 -10.51 3.32
N ALA A 8 -1.40 -9.26 3.05
CA ALA A 8 -1.76 -8.25 4.05
C ALA A 8 -2.84 -7.37 3.40
N ALA A 9 -3.97 -7.20 4.06
CA ALA A 9 -5.12 -6.51 3.49
C ALA A 9 -5.86 -5.72 4.56
N ALA A 10 -6.37 -4.56 4.16
CA ALA A 10 -7.36 -3.79 4.91
C ALA A 10 -8.56 -3.52 3.99
N ALA A 11 -9.75 -3.51 4.56
CA ALA A 11 -10.99 -3.18 3.87
C ALA A 11 -11.67 -2.01 4.58
N ALA A 12 -12.48 -1.25 3.84
CA ALA A 12 -13.21 -0.10 4.37
C ALA A 12 -12.32 0.94 5.07
N THR A 13 -11.16 1.23 4.47
CA THR A 13 -10.15 2.19 4.97
C THR A 13 -10.71 3.59 5.23
N GLY A 14 -11.79 3.97 4.52
CA GLY A 14 -12.43 5.27 4.68
C GLY A 14 -11.48 6.41 4.31
N THR A 15 -11.58 7.53 5.02
CA THR A 15 -10.71 8.70 4.85
C THR A 15 -9.55 8.75 5.83
N SER A 16 -9.54 7.88 6.83
CA SER A 16 -8.45 7.78 7.81
C SER A 16 -7.36 6.84 7.30
N GLU A 17 -6.12 7.12 7.69
CA GLU A 17 -5.04 6.19 7.41
C GLU A 17 -5.24 4.85 8.14
N VAL A 18 -4.95 3.76 7.44
CA VAL A 18 -4.85 2.42 8.02
C VAL A 18 -3.53 1.79 7.63
N SER A 19 -2.78 1.33 8.62
CA SER A 19 -1.56 0.55 8.41
C SER A 19 -1.92 -0.87 7.97
N VAL A 20 -1.49 -1.24 6.76
CA VAL A 20 -1.78 -2.58 6.19
C VAL A 20 -0.66 -3.57 6.52
N TYR A 21 0.59 -3.11 6.56
CA TYR A 21 1.74 -3.96 6.82
C TYR A 21 2.85 -3.19 7.54
N THR A 22 3.40 -3.81 8.59
CA THR A 22 4.59 -3.34 9.30
C THR A 22 5.68 -4.38 9.18
N VAL A 23 6.89 -3.94 8.81
CA VAL A 23 8.04 -4.83 8.68
C VAL A 23 8.42 -5.38 10.07
N PRO A 24 8.58 -6.72 10.23
CA PRO A 24 9.11 -7.29 11.45
C PRO A 24 10.53 -6.79 11.74
N SER A 25 10.90 -6.71 13.01
CA SER A 25 12.23 -6.23 13.41
C SER A 25 13.37 -7.03 12.79
N SER A 26 14.46 -6.34 12.44
CA SER A 26 15.66 -6.95 11.86
C SER A 26 15.39 -7.75 10.57
N THR A 27 14.34 -7.38 9.83
CA THR A 27 14.04 -7.98 8.53
C THR A 27 13.85 -6.94 7.45
N THR A 28 14.10 -7.35 6.21
CA THR A 28 13.80 -6.58 5.01
C THR A 28 12.71 -7.33 4.26
N THR A 29 11.63 -6.63 3.88
CA THR A 29 10.53 -7.20 3.12
C THR A 29 10.45 -6.56 1.75
N THR A 30 10.31 -7.40 0.72
CA THR A 30 10.02 -6.93 -0.64
C THR A 30 8.53 -7.05 -0.90
N VAL A 31 7.87 -5.91 -1.10
CA VAL A 31 6.50 -5.83 -1.60
C VAL A 31 6.54 -5.98 -3.12
N ILE A 32 5.98 -7.10 -3.61
CA ILE A 32 5.94 -7.46 -5.04
C ILE A 32 4.57 -7.17 -5.67
N GLY A 33 3.61 -6.73 -4.88
CA GLY A 33 2.25 -6.40 -5.32
C GLY A 33 1.57 -5.50 -4.30
N LEU A 34 1.02 -4.39 -4.77
CA LEU A 34 0.24 -3.45 -3.97
C LEU A 34 -0.88 -2.86 -4.83
N THR A 35 -2.12 -3.17 -4.46
CA THR A 35 -3.30 -2.73 -5.19
C THR A 35 -4.30 -2.09 -4.23
N CYS A 36 -4.85 -0.94 -4.61
CA CYS A 36 -5.93 -0.25 -3.91
C CYS A 36 -7.17 -0.23 -4.81
N ALA A 37 -8.30 -0.73 -4.32
CA ALA A 37 -9.54 -0.81 -5.09
C ALA A 37 -10.58 0.18 -4.56
N ASN A 38 -11.29 0.85 -5.48
CA ASN A 38 -12.48 1.62 -5.14
C ASN A 38 -13.67 0.66 -5.02
N VAL A 39 -14.03 0.35 -3.77
CA VAL A 39 -15.16 -0.53 -3.45
C VAL A 39 -16.50 0.21 -3.36
N THR A 40 -16.52 1.53 -3.54
CA THR A 40 -17.76 2.30 -3.56
C THR A 40 -18.49 2.12 -4.89
N SER A 41 -19.82 2.29 -4.87
CA SER A 41 -20.69 2.12 -6.04
C SER A 41 -21.16 3.45 -6.64
N THR A 42 -20.84 4.58 -6.02
CA THR A 42 -21.47 5.87 -6.32
C THR A 42 -20.53 6.88 -6.94
N SER A 43 -19.25 6.92 -6.54
CA SER A 43 -18.33 7.99 -6.91
C SER A 43 -16.87 7.51 -7.07
N PRO A 44 -16.06 8.19 -7.89
CA PRO A 44 -14.61 8.06 -7.83
C PRO A 44 -14.07 8.44 -6.44
N ILE A 45 -12.92 7.86 -6.09
CA ILE A 45 -12.18 8.21 -4.87
C ILE A 45 -10.79 8.71 -5.21
N TYR A 46 -10.19 9.48 -4.30
CA TYR A 46 -8.78 9.83 -4.36
C TYR A 46 -8.03 9.03 -3.30
N ALA A 47 -7.06 8.22 -3.72
CA ALA A 47 -6.28 7.37 -2.83
C ALA A 47 -4.87 7.93 -2.63
N ASP A 48 -4.44 7.90 -1.37
CA ASP A 48 -3.06 8.09 -0.97
C ASP A 48 -2.49 6.74 -0.52
N ILE A 49 -1.26 6.44 -0.94
CA ILE A 49 -0.50 5.27 -0.47
C ILE A 49 0.86 5.78 -0.05
N ARG A 50 1.25 5.49 1.19
CA ARG A 50 2.51 5.98 1.74
C ARG A 50 3.18 4.94 2.63
N VAL A 51 4.50 5.06 2.72
CA VAL A 51 5.33 4.33 3.67
C VAL A 51 5.57 5.23 4.87
N TYR A 52 5.53 4.67 6.07
CA TYR A 52 5.99 5.33 7.27
C TYR A 52 7.41 4.88 7.58
N ASP A 53 8.32 5.84 7.70
CA ASP A 53 9.69 5.65 8.15
C ASP A 53 9.77 6.06 9.63
N SER A 54 9.94 5.06 10.49
CA SER A 54 10.07 5.27 11.93
C SER A 54 11.37 5.94 12.34
N SER A 55 12.44 5.85 11.54
CA SER A 55 13.73 6.49 11.86
C SER A 55 13.63 8.02 11.74
N GLY A 56 12.91 8.50 10.73
CA GLY A 56 12.65 9.92 10.48
C GLY A 56 11.32 10.43 11.05
N THR A 57 10.46 9.54 11.60
CA THR A 57 9.08 9.87 11.99
C THR A 57 8.32 10.57 10.86
N ALA A 58 8.45 10.03 9.64
CA ALA A 58 8.00 10.69 8.43
C ALA A 58 7.21 9.74 7.52
N HIS A 59 6.31 10.31 6.72
CA HIS A 59 5.60 9.57 5.69
C HIS A 59 6.08 9.98 4.29
N TYR A 60 6.28 8.98 3.43
CA TYR A 60 6.67 9.16 2.04
C TYR A 60 5.61 8.57 1.12
N TYR A 61 5.06 9.40 0.23
CA TYR A 61 4.03 8.97 -0.72
C TYR A 61 4.65 8.09 -1.82
N ILE A 62 4.06 6.91 -2.00
CA ILE A 62 4.18 6.10 -3.21
C ILE A 62 3.20 6.63 -4.25
N VAL A 63 1.98 6.95 -3.79
CA VAL A 63 0.90 7.52 -4.58
C VAL A 63 0.30 8.67 -3.78
N LYS A 64 0.06 9.80 -4.44
CA LYS A 64 -0.62 10.95 -3.84
C LYS A 64 -1.82 11.35 -4.70
N ALA A 65 -2.99 11.41 -4.09
CA ALA A 65 -4.25 11.86 -4.68
C ALA A 65 -4.52 11.24 -6.06
N ALA A 66 -4.31 9.92 -6.20
CA ALA A 66 -4.64 9.23 -7.44
C ALA A 66 -6.15 8.97 -7.49
N GLU A 67 -6.78 9.39 -8.58
CA GLU A 67 -8.19 9.10 -8.80
C GLU A 67 -8.38 7.63 -9.19
N ILE A 68 -9.33 6.96 -8.52
CA ILE A 68 -9.75 5.59 -8.82
C ILE A 68 -11.25 5.62 -9.09
N TYR A 69 -11.63 5.40 -10.36
CA TYR A 69 -13.03 5.34 -10.78
C TYR A 69 -13.82 4.24 -10.06
N THR A 70 -15.13 4.40 -9.99
CA THR A 70 -16.08 3.45 -9.38
C THR A 70 -15.87 2.03 -9.94
N GLY A 71 -15.68 1.05 -9.06
CA GLY A 71 -15.40 -0.34 -9.44
C GLY A 71 -14.00 -0.61 -10.00
N GLY A 72 -13.14 0.42 -10.08
CA GLY A 72 -11.77 0.31 -10.55
C GLY A 72 -10.76 0.02 -9.44
N ALA A 73 -9.50 -0.17 -9.84
CA ALA A 73 -8.38 -0.34 -8.93
C ALA A 73 -7.11 0.30 -9.47
N LEU A 74 -6.26 0.75 -8.56
CA LEU A 74 -4.91 1.24 -8.81
C LEU A 74 -3.89 0.18 -8.38
N VAL A 75 -3.00 -0.20 -9.29
CA VAL A 75 -1.82 -1.02 -8.97
C VAL A 75 -0.64 -0.08 -8.74
N ALA A 76 -0.26 0.10 -7.48
CA ALA A 76 0.82 0.99 -7.08
C ALA A 76 2.20 0.32 -7.09
N VAL A 77 2.24 -1.01 -6.94
CA VAL A 77 3.45 -1.83 -7.08
C VAL A 77 3.07 -3.11 -7.83
N GLY A 78 3.82 -3.45 -8.88
CA GLY A 78 3.62 -4.67 -9.67
C GLY A 78 4.51 -4.69 -10.91
N GLY A 79 4.44 -5.79 -11.67
CA GLY A 79 5.25 -5.98 -12.89
C GLY A 79 6.75 -6.02 -12.59
N ASP A 80 7.51 -5.17 -13.26
CA ASP A 80 8.97 -5.09 -13.10
C ASP A 80 9.41 -4.27 -11.87
N GLN A 81 8.47 -3.56 -11.24
CA GLN A 81 8.74 -2.76 -10.05
C GLN A 81 8.55 -3.56 -8.77
N LYS A 82 9.41 -3.31 -7.79
CA LYS A 82 9.25 -3.76 -6.41
C LYS A 82 9.50 -2.61 -5.43
N LEU A 83 8.87 -2.69 -4.28
CA LEU A 83 9.12 -1.79 -3.15
C LEU A 83 9.83 -2.59 -2.05
N VAL A 84 10.92 -2.04 -1.53
CA VAL A 84 11.68 -2.64 -0.43
C VAL A 84 11.36 -1.85 0.84
N LEU A 85 11.01 -2.56 1.90
CA LEU A 85 10.72 -2.01 3.22
C LEU A 85 11.69 -2.64 4.24
N GLU A 86 12.23 -1.84 5.14
CA GLU A 86 13.12 -2.27 6.22
C GLU A 86 12.75 -1.60 7.55
N THR A 87 13.37 -2.07 8.64
CA THR A 87 13.20 -1.53 10.00
C THR A 87 14.41 -0.72 10.41
#